data_AF-A0A560JDF8-F1
#
_entry.id   AF-A0A560JDF8-F1
#
_cell.length_a   1.000
_cell.length_b   1.000
_cell.length_c   1.000
_cell.angle_alpha   90.00
_cell.angle_beta   90.00
_cell.angle_gamma   90.00
#
_symmetry.space_group_name_H-M   'P 1'
#
loop_
_entity.id
_entity.type
_entity.pdbx_description
1 polymer ?
#
loop_
_entity_poly.entity_id
_entity_poly.type
_entity_poly.pdbx_seq_one_letter_code
_entity_poly.pdbx_strand_id
1 'polypeptide(L)'
;MDDREKQLRRILFRTKIILATIALSVVVLLVEVFKMPWWLAIVFVVVGFILNGLLAVWEDDLPGGFNNPHPPKVRMPRQRWPWSR
;
A
#
# COMPACT_ATOMS: atom_id res chain seq x y z
N MET A 1 2.71 11.04 26.05
CA MET A 1 3.42 10.23 25.03
C MET A 1 2.62 8.94 24.74
N ASP A 2 1.94 8.41 25.75
CA ASP A 2 1.12 7.18 25.70
C ASP A 2 -0.02 7.17 24.68
N ASP A 3 -0.67 8.31 24.42
CA ASP A 3 -1.81 8.34 23.50
C ASP A 3 -1.42 8.09 22.04
N ARG A 4 -0.23 8.53 21.61
CA ARG A 4 0.27 8.27 20.25
C ARG A 4 0.58 6.79 20.05
N GLU A 5 1.18 6.14 21.04
CA GLU A 5 1.49 4.71 20.95
C GLU A 5 0.23 3.84 20.90
N LYS A 6 -0.78 4.18 21.71
CA LYS A 6 -2.09 3.50 21.69
C LYS A 6 -2.79 3.69 20.34
N GLN A 7 -2.72 4.89 19.77
CA GLN A 7 -3.26 5.15 18.43
C GLN A 7 -2.52 4.36 17.35
N LEU A 8 -1.19 4.36 17.36
CA LEU A 8 -0.37 3.60 16.41
C LEU A 8 -0.66 2.10 16.48
N ARG A 9 -0.72 1.51 17.68
CA ARG A 9 -1.07 0.09 17.84
C ARG A 9 -2.45 -0.22 17.27
N ARG A 10 -3.43 0.66 17.50
CA ARG A 10 -4.80 0.49 16.98
C ARG A 10 -4.83 0.57 15.45
N ILE A 11 -4.12 1.52 14.86
CA ILE A 11 -4.00 1.65 13.40
C ILE A 11 -3.31 0.42 12.83
N LEU A 12 -2.14 0.05 13.34
CA LEU A 12 -1.40 -1.14 12.91
C LEU A 12 -2.25 -2.41 13.04
N PHE A 13 -2.99 -2.56 14.13
CA PHE A 13 -3.86 -3.72 14.33
C PHE A 13 -4.99 -3.76 13.31
N ARG A 14 -5.65 -2.63 13.04
CA ARG A 14 -6.70 -2.52 12.00
C ARG A 14 -6.14 -2.83 10.62
N THR A 15 -4.99 -2.25 10.26
CA THR A 15 -4.34 -2.50 8.97
C THR A 15 -3.97 -3.97 8.83
N LYS A 16 -3.45 -4.61 9.88
CA LYS A 16 -3.15 -6.05 9.88
C LYS A 16 -4.40 -6.90 9.68
N ILE A 17 -5.51 -6.56 10.35
CA ILE A 17 -6.79 -7.27 10.15
C ILE A 17 -7.25 -7.13 8.71
N ILE A 18 -7.28 -5.91 8.16
CA ILE A 18 -7.73 -5.65 6.79
C ILE A 18 -6.88 -6.45 5.79
N LEU A 19 -5.54 -6.42 5.95
CA LEU A 19 -4.63 -7.20 5.10
C LEU A 19 -4.88 -8.70 5.20
N ALA A 20 -5.06 -9.23 6.43
CA ALA A 20 -5.35 -10.65 6.63
C ALA A 20 -6.69 -11.06 6.01
N THR A 21 -7.73 -10.22 6.14
CA THR A 21 -9.03 -10.45 5.50
C THR A 21 -8.91 -10.50 3.99
N ILE A 22 -8.22 -9.52 3.37
CA ILE A 22 -8.02 -9.49 1.92
C ILE A 22 -7.25 -10.74 1.46
N ALA A 23 -6.15 -11.08 2.13
CA ALA A 23 -5.36 -12.26 1.79
C ALA A 23 -6.19 -13.55 1.87
N LEU A 24 -6.98 -13.71 2.94
CA LEU A 24 -7.87 -14.85 3.10
C LEU A 24 -8.93 -14.91 2.00
N SER A 25 -9.56 -13.78 1.66
CA SER A 25 -10.54 -13.71 0.56
C SER A 25 -9.94 -14.12 -0.78
N VAL A 26 -8.69 -13.75 -1.07
CA VAL A 26 -8.00 -14.17 -2.30
C VAL A 26 -7.73 -15.67 -2.30
N VAL A 27 -7.29 -16.24 -1.17
CA VAL A 27 -7.11 -17.71 -1.07
C VAL A 27 -8.43 -18.44 -1.30
N VAL A 28 -9.52 -18.00 -0.65
CA VAL A 28 -10.85 -18.58 -0.84
C VAL A 28 -11.27 -18.49 -2.30
N LEU A 29 -11.06 -17.36 -2.96
CA LEU A 29 -11.36 -17.19 -4.39
C LEU A 29 -10.57 -18.19 -5.26
N LEU A 30 -9.26 -18.33 -5.03
CA LEU A 30 -8.39 -19.24 -5.78
C LEU A 30 -8.80 -20.71 -5.58
N VAL A 31 -9.19 -21.09 -4.38
CA VAL A 31 -9.63 -22.46 -4.08
C VAL A 31 -11.02 -22.74 -4.64
N GLU A 32 -11.99 -21.86 -4.39
CA GLU A 32 -13.39 -22.13 -4.72
C GLU A 32 -13.71 -21.91 -6.20
N VAL A 33 -13.16 -20.85 -6.81
CA VAL A 33 -13.44 -20.49 -8.20
C VAL A 33 -12.50 -21.20 -9.15
N PHE A 34 -11.19 -21.15 -8.87
CA PHE A 34 -10.18 -21.72 -9.76
C PHE A 34 -9.85 -23.19 -9.45
N LYS A 35 -10.50 -23.79 -8.42
CA LYS A 35 -10.27 -25.18 -7.98
C LYS A 35 -8.80 -25.49 -7.73
N MET A 36 -8.03 -24.47 -7.35
CA MET A 36 -6.62 -24.61 -7.01
C MET A 36 -6.49 -25.33 -5.67
N PRO A 37 -5.55 -26.28 -5.49
CA PRO A 37 -5.33 -26.85 -4.18
C PRO A 37 -4.85 -25.77 -3.21
N TRP A 38 -5.36 -25.80 -1.97
CA TRP A 38 -5.20 -24.73 -0.99
C TRP A 38 -3.74 -24.36 -0.70
N TRP A 39 -2.83 -25.34 -0.73
CA TRP A 39 -1.41 -25.09 -0.51
C TRP A 39 -0.77 -24.27 -1.64
N LEU A 40 -1.16 -24.50 -2.90
CA LEU A 40 -0.71 -23.70 -4.04
C LEU A 40 -1.33 -22.29 -4.01
N ALA A 41 -2.59 -22.17 -3.60
CA ALA A 41 -3.23 -20.87 -3.46
C ALA A 41 -2.50 -19.98 -2.44
N ILE A 42 -2.06 -20.56 -1.31
CA ILE A 42 -1.24 -19.85 -0.31
C ILE A 42 0.09 -19.41 -0.92
N VAL A 43 0.80 -20.31 -1.60
CA VAL A 43 2.08 -19.97 -2.26
C VAL A 43 1.87 -18.85 -3.28
N PHE A 44 0.81 -18.90 -4.07
CA PHE A 44 0.48 -17.90 -5.07
C PHE A 44 0.25 -16.51 -4.45
N VAL A 45 -0.51 -16.45 -3.35
CA VAL A 45 -0.75 -15.20 -2.62
C VAL A 45 0.55 -14.63 -2.04
N VAL A 46 1.41 -15.49 -1.45
CA VAL A 46 2.71 -15.05 -0.91
C VAL A 46 3.61 -14.49 -2.01
N VAL A 47 3.75 -15.22 -3.12
CA VAL A 47 4.55 -14.78 -4.27
C VAL A 47 4.00 -13.48 -4.85
N GLY A 48 2.69 -13.39 -5.04
CA GLY A 48 2.04 -12.16 -5.53
C GLY A 48 2.29 -10.96 -4.61
N PHE A 49 2.24 -11.16 -3.29
CA PHE A 49 2.52 -10.09 -2.33
C PHE A 49 3.98 -9.62 -2.40
N ILE A 50 4.95 -10.54 -2.51
CA ILE A 50 6.37 -10.21 -2.66
C ILE A 50 6.61 -9.44 -3.96
N LEU A 51 6.09 -9.95 -5.08
CA LEU A 51 6.23 -9.31 -6.39
C LEU A 51 5.60 -7.92 -6.42
N ASN A 52 4.43 -7.76 -5.79
CA ASN A 52 3.77 -6.46 -5.68
C ASN A 52 4.60 -5.48 -4.82
N GLY A 53 5.22 -5.96 -3.74
CA GLY A 53 6.14 -5.15 -2.94
C GLY A 53 7.38 -4.71 -3.72
N LEU A 54 7.97 -5.62 -4.51
CA LEU A 54 9.12 -5.30 -5.38
C LEU A 54 8.74 -4.29 -6.47
N LEU A 55 7.56 -4.45 -7.08
CA LEU A 55 7.04 -3.50 -8.06
C LEU A 55 6.82 -2.12 -7.46
N ALA A 56 6.27 -2.04 -6.25
CA ALA A 56 6.09 -0.76 -5.57
C ALA A 56 7.43 -0.05 -5.28
N VAL A 57 8.45 -0.80 -4.86
CA VAL A 57 9.80 -0.23 -4.67
C VAL A 57 10.39 0.27 -5.99
N TRP A 58 10.24 -0.52 -7.05
CA TRP A 58 10.71 -0.13 -8.37
C TRP A 58 9.98 1.11 -8.92
N GLU A 59 8.67 1.23 -8.68
CA GLU A 59 7.87 2.41 -9.04
C GLU A 59 8.29 3.65 -8.23
N ASP A 60 8.62 3.49 -6.95
CA ASP A 60 9.08 4.58 -6.09
C ASP A 60 10.44 5.17 -6.51
N ASP A 61 11.29 4.36 -7.16
CA ASP A 61 12.60 4.78 -7.66
C ASP A 61 12.52 5.53 -9.01
N LEU A 62 11.37 5.49 -9.70
CA LEU A 62 11.14 6.22 -10.94
C LEU A 62 10.96 7.73 -10.70
N PRO A 63 11.29 8.60 -11.68
CA PRO A 63 11.10 10.03 -11.57
C PRO A 63 9.61 10.37 -11.39
N GLY A 64 9.25 10.89 -10.22
CA GLY A 64 7.85 11.16 -9.83
C GLY A 64 7.29 10.21 -8.77
N GLY A 65 8.05 9.20 -8.34
CA GLY A 65 7.72 8.32 -7.20
C GLY A 65 7.82 9.02 -5.84
N PHE A 66 7.35 8.36 -4.77
CA PHE A 66 7.32 8.97 -3.42
C PHE A 66 8.71 9.32 -2.89
N ASN A 67 9.74 8.54 -3.25
CA ASN A 67 11.13 8.75 -2.85
C ASN A 67 11.90 9.71 -3.77
N ASN A 68 11.46 9.88 -5.03
CA ASN A 68 12.05 10.84 -5.97
C ASN A 68 10.97 11.79 -6.54
N PRO A 69 10.35 12.63 -5.69
CA PRO A 69 9.34 13.59 -6.12
C PRO A 69 10.03 14.64 -6.99
N HIS A 70 9.94 14.48 -8.31
CA HIS A 70 10.39 15.53 -9.21
C HIS A 70 9.53 16.78 -8.96
N PRO A 71 10.15 17.96 -8.73
CA PRO A 71 9.38 19.18 -8.63
C PRO A 71 8.60 19.36 -9.95
N PRO A 72 7.31 19.73 -9.91
CA PRO A 72 6.56 19.98 -11.13
C PRO A 72 7.33 20.99 -11.98
N LYS A 73 7.61 20.64 -13.25
CA LYS A 73 8.33 21.51 -14.20
C LYS A 73 7.64 22.86 -14.42
N VAL A 74 6.38 22.97 -14.01
CA VAL A 74 5.63 24.20 -13.97
C VAL A 74 5.88 24.86 -12.62
N ARG A 75 6.66 25.95 -12.60
CA ARG A 75 6.62 26.88 -11.47
C ARG A 75 5.16 27.28 -11.30
N MET A 76 4.49 26.77 -10.27
CA MET A 76 3.18 27.31 -9.93
C MET A 76 3.38 28.81 -9.73
N PRO A 77 2.65 29.69 -10.45
CA PRO A 77 2.72 31.12 -10.19
C PRO A 77 2.39 31.28 -8.71
N ARG A 78 3.33 31.88 -7.97
CA ARG A 78 3.29 32.08 -6.53
C ARG A 78 1.86 32.46 -6.14
N GLN A 79 1.09 31.51 -5.61
CA GLN A 79 -0.32 31.70 -5.32
C GLN A 79 -0.38 32.78 -4.24
N ARG A 80 -0.72 34.00 -4.65
CA ARG A 80 -0.80 35.15 -3.76
C ARG A 80 -2.09 34.95 -2.96
N TRP A 81 -1.94 34.47 -1.73
CA TRP A 81 -3.07 34.28 -0.82
C TRP A 81 -3.83 35.60 -0.67
N PRO A 82 -5.16 35.63 -0.84
CA PRO A 82 -5.92 36.89 -0.89
C PRO A 82 -5.96 37.66 0.44
N TRP A 83 -5.40 37.09 1.51
CA TRP A 83 -5.44 37.64 2.87
C TRP A 83 -4.13 38.32 3.31
N SER A 84 -3.08 38.38 2.48
CA SER A 84 -1.85 39.12 2.85
C SER A 84 -2.00 40.61 2.54
N ARG A 85 -2.68 41.34 3.42
CA ARG A 85 -2.57 42.81 3.52
C ARG A 85 -1.99 43.18 4.88
#